data_AF-A0A962H6D6-F1
#
_entry.id   AF-A0A962H6D6-F1
#
_cell.length_a   1.000
_cell.length_b   1.000
_cell.length_c   1.000
_cell.angle_alpha   90.00
_cell.angle_beta   90.00
_cell.angle_gamma   90.00
#
_symmetry.space_group_name_H-M   'P 1'
#
loop_
_entity.id
_entity.type
_entity.pdbx_description
1 polymer ?
#
loop_
_entity_poly.entity_id
_entity_poly.type
_entity_poly.pdbx_seq_one_letter_code
_entity_poly.pdbx_strand_id
1 'polypeptide(L)'
;MIDPDFPAAGPKLAALLHHPDWHFRLAAAQALDYVVDPSMAPHLLGLLDDPRDVRLHWIAAEALGRLGSPVAVPRLQQLAESHWYPPVRQSARWALNNIRHPETLVSEREHLSKRGIDPWLQIGLGVQRCEHPLLARVSEDPDLLSFPTDQDQLQSLSYEVMIRSFVAEFETTIELETGPTHFIPEQRVPRHVARQRPHGALRASDGWLLWGGRRYDRDELVYREPNGKQQTISNDEVQNLYRLGEQIIAVVNFRSHLGTFGMLRRLDRDPADGWRISNWRALPSSVIDSELVETGELLLELREGGSILVAADGSMRMMPCADELAPSRQTVDRGDR
;
A
#
# COMPACT_ATOMS: atom_id res chain seq x y z
N MET A 1 15.98 -15.49 -28.93
CA MET A 1 16.42 -14.33 -29.74
C MET A 1 15.67 -13.14 -29.17
N ILE A 2 16.36 -12.19 -28.54
CA ILE A 2 15.72 -10.99 -27.99
C ILE A 2 15.30 -10.14 -29.20
N ASP A 3 14.03 -9.71 -29.21
CA ASP A 3 13.49 -8.82 -30.24
C ASP A 3 14.38 -7.57 -30.35
N PRO A 4 14.87 -7.18 -31.55
CA PRO A 4 15.67 -5.98 -31.73
C PRO A 4 14.97 -4.68 -31.27
N ASP A 5 13.64 -4.69 -31.10
CA ASP A 5 12.88 -3.57 -30.52
C ASP A 5 12.88 -3.54 -28.98
N PHE A 6 13.40 -4.59 -28.32
CA PHE A 6 13.37 -4.73 -26.85
C PHE A 6 14.17 -3.63 -26.11
N PRO A 7 15.38 -3.21 -26.56
CA PRO A 7 16.09 -2.08 -25.97
C PRO A 7 15.44 -0.72 -26.27
N ALA A 8 14.71 -0.59 -27.39
CA ALA A 8 14.04 0.65 -27.79
C ALA A 8 12.84 1.02 -26.88
N ALA A 9 12.39 0.07 -26.04
CA ALA A 9 11.35 0.32 -25.05
C ALA A 9 11.85 1.10 -23.82
N GLY A 10 13.16 1.10 -23.54
CA GLY A 10 13.77 1.71 -22.35
C GLY A 10 13.30 3.13 -22.07
N PRO A 11 13.45 4.09 -23.01
CA PRO A 11 13.00 5.47 -22.80
C PRO A 11 11.50 5.63 -22.52
N LYS A 12 10.66 4.81 -23.16
CA LYS A 12 9.20 4.83 -22.94
C LYS A 12 8.85 4.30 -21.55
N LEU A 13 9.52 3.24 -21.10
CA LEU A 13 9.37 2.70 -19.76
C LEU A 13 9.89 3.68 -18.70
N ALA A 14 11.03 4.35 -18.94
CA ALA A 14 11.57 5.36 -18.05
C ALA A 14 10.58 6.52 -17.80
N ALA A 15 9.82 6.93 -18.81
CA ALA A 15 8.76 7.94 -18.64
C ALA A 15 7.65 7.48 -17.68
N LEU A 16 7.31 6.19 -17.68
CA LEU A 16 6.28 5.62 -16.80
C LEU A 16 6.71 5.52 -15.32
N LEU A 17 8.01 5.63 -15.02
CA LEU A 17 8.49 5.75 -13.63
C LEU A 17 7.99 6.99 -12.90
N HIS A 18 7.51 7.99 -13.65
CA HIS A 18 6.92 9.22 -13.11
C HIS A 18 5.40 9.25 -13.21
N HIS A 19 4.77 8.15 -13.62
CA HIS A 19 3.32 8.09 -13.76
C HIS A 19 2.60 8.32 -12.41
N PRO A 20 1.47 9.05 -12.39
CA PRO A 20 0.73 9.33 -11.14
C PRO A 20 0.19 8.06 -10.47
N ASP A 21 -0.28 7.11 -11.26
CA ASP A 21 -0.67 5.77 -10.77
C ASP A 21 0.57 4.91 -10.49
N TRP A 22 0.60 4.36 -9.29
CA TRP A 22 1.71 3.57 -8.76
C TRP A 22 1.90 2.24 -9.49
N HIS A 23 0.83 1.64 -10.03
CA HIS A 23 0.93 0.38 -10.76
C HIS A 23 1.83 0.52 -11.99
N PHE A 24 1.66 1.62 -12.73
CA PHE A 24 2.49 1.92 -13.90
C PHE A 24 3.95 2.16 -13.53
N ARG A 25 4.22 2.76 -12.37
CA ARG A 25 5.61 2.96 -11.89
C ARG A 25 6.29 1.62 -11.61
N LEU A 26 5.63 0.71 -10.88
CA LEU A 26 6.19 -0.60 -10.57
C LEU A 26 6.36 -1.44 -11.84
N ALA A 27 5.31 -1.52 -12.67
CA ALA A 27 5.35 -2.25 -13.93
C ALA A 27 6.49 -1.76 -14.84
N ALA A 28 6.70 -0.45 -14.91
CA ALA A 28 7.82 0.12 -15.64
C ALA A 28 9.18 -0.25 -15.03
N ALA A 29 9.32 -0.17 -13.70
CA ALA A 29 10.57 -0.55 -13.03
C ALA A 29 10.92 -2.04 -13.24
N GLN A 30 9.95 -2.97 -13.16
CA GLN A 30 10.20 -4.39 -13.46
C GLN A 30 10.38 -4.65 -14.95
N ALA A 31 9.71 -3.91 -15.83
CA ALA A 31 9.97 -4.05 -17.26
C ALA A 31 11.42 -3.63 -17.59
N LEU A 32 11.91 -2.53 -17.01
CA LEU A 32 13.31 -2.09 -17.16
C LEU A 32 14.30 -3.12 -16.64
N ASP A 33 13.95 -3.78 -15.54
CA ASP A 33 14.71 -4.89 -14.98
C ASP A 33 14.84 -6.08 -15.95
N TYR A 34 13.78 -6.42 -16.70
CA TYR A 34 13.83 -7.45 -17.75
C TYR A 34 14.53 -7.01 -19.04
N VAL A 35 14.44 -5.73 -19.39
CA VAL A 35 15.07 -5.17 -20.60
C VAL A 35 16.60 -5.21 -20.49
N VAL A 36 17.15 -5.04 -19.27
CA VAL A 36 18.60 -5.06 -19.00
C VAL A 36 19.36 -4.12 -19.95
N ASP A 37 18.82 -2.90 -20.17
CA ASP A 37 19.48 -1.85 -20.93
C ASP A 37 20.37 -0.99 -20.01
N PRO A 38 21.71 -1.01 -20.17
CA PRO A 38 22.62 -0.20 -19.35
C PRO A 38 22.33 1.30 -19.38
N SER A 39 21.73 1.82 -20.45
CA SER A 39 21.37 3.24 -20.56
C SER A 39 20.31 3.67 -19.54
N MET A 40 19.60 2.70 -18.94
CA MET A 40 18.54 2.93 -17.94
C MET A 40 19.08 3.06 -16.51
N ALA A 41 20.37 2.80 -16.28
CA ALA A 41 20.98 2.88 -14.95
C ALA A 41 20.72 4.21 -14.21
N PRO A 42 20.77 5.41 -14.83
CA PRO A 42 20.47 6.66 -14.14
C PRO A 42 19.02 6.76 -13.66
N HIS A 43 18.07 6.22 -14.44
CA HIS A 43 16.65 6.22 -14.08
C HIS A 43 16.40 5.30 -12.89
N LEU A 44 16.97 4.09 -12.91
CA LEU A 44 16.88 3.14 -11.80
C LEU A 44 17.58 3.65 -10.54
N LEU A 45 18.70 4.37 -10.67
CA LEU A 45 19.40 4.96 -9.53
C LEU A 45 18.51 5.95 -8.77
N GLY A 46 17.71 6.75 -9.47
CA GLY A 46 16.76 7.68 -8.86
C GLY A 46 15.63 6.99 -8.08
N LEU A 47 15.32 5.73 -8.39
CA LEU A 47 14.29 4.95 -7.71
C LEU A 47 14.75 4.35 -6.38
N LEU A 48 16.06 4.32 -6.10
CA LEU A 48 16.59 3.84 -4.81
C LEU A 48 16.22 4.74 -3.62
N ASP A 49 15.72 5.94 -3.91
CA ASP A 49 15.41 7.03 -2.98
C ASP A 49 13.98 7.55 -3.14
N ASP A 50 13.12 6.82 -3.87
CA ASP A 50 11.76 7.27 -4.14
C ASP A 50 10.90 7.31 -2.86
N PRO A 51 10.50 8.49 -2.36
CA PRO A 51 9.80 8.59 -1.09
C PRO A 51 8.36 8.07 -1.16
N ARG A 52 7.84 7.79 -2.37
CA ARG A 52 6.43 7.47 -2.59
C ARG A 52 6.18 5.98 -2.43
N ASP A 53 7.17 5.14 -2.74
CA ASP A 53 6.97 3.69 -2.82
C ASP A 53 8.25 2.90 -2.57
N VAL A 54 8.35 2.32 -1.37
CA VAL A 54 9.49 1.49 -0.95
C VAL A 54 9.73 0.27 -1.84
N ARG A 55 8.70 -0.21 -2.57
CA ARG A 55 8.85 -1.34 -3.51
C ARG A 55 9.76 -0.97 -4.67
N LEU A 56 9.79 0.31 -5.07
CA LEU A 56 10.70 0.79 -6.12
C LEU A 56 12.16 0.65 -5.70
N HIS A 57 12.49 0.85 -4.42
CA HIS A 57 13.86 0.69 -3.92
C HIS A 57 14.36 -0.74 -4.15
N TRP A 58 13.51 -1.73 -3.87
CA TRP A 58 13.83 -3.13 -4.02
C TRP A 58 13.99 -3.54 -5.49
N ILE A 59 13.04 -3.14 -6.35
CA ILE A 59 13.10 -3.43 -7.80
C ILE A 59 14.34 -2.79 -8.42
N ALA A 60 14.60 -1.52 -8.08
CA ALA A 60 15.73 -0.78 -8.63
C ALA A 60 17.07 -1.36 -8.18
N ALA A 61 17.19 -1.79 -6.92
CA ALA A 61 18.39 -2.48 -6.45
C ALA A 61 18.64 -3.77 -7.23
N GLU A 62 17.60 -4.59 -7.44
CA GLU A 62 17.75 -5.81 -8.23
C GLU A 62 18.13 -5.51 -9.69
N ALA A 63 17.45 -4.54 -10.32
CA ALA A 63 17.71 -4.14 -11.70
C ALA A 63 19.15 -3.65 -11.89
N LEU A 64 19.64 -2.81 -10.98
CA LEU A 64 21.02 -2.30 -11.01
C LEU A 64 22.06 -3.41 -10.80
N GLY A 65 21.73 -4.41 -9.97
CA GLY A 65 22.54 -5.61 -9.80
C GLY A 65 22.64 -6.44 -11.09
N ARG A 66 21.52 -6.64 -11.79
CA ARG A 66 21.48 -7.37 -13.08
C ARG A 66 22.19 -6.62 -14.20
N LEU A 67 22.08 -5.29 -14.21
CA LEU A 67 22.84 -4.44 -15.13
C LEU A 67 24.35 -4.46 -14.86
N GLY A 68 24.79 -4.91 -13.67
CA GLY A 68 26.18 -4.83 -13.26
C GLY A 68 26.68 -3.39 -13.16
N SER A 69 25.79 -2.45 -12.84
CA SER A 69 26.03 -1.00 -12.94
C SER A 69 26.97 -0.47 -11.84
N PRO A 70 28.23 -0.12 -12.14
CA PRO A 70 29.19 0.28 -11.10
C PRO A 70 28.84 1.64 -10.47
N VAL A 71 28.11 2.50 -11.20
CA VAL A 71 27.66 3.81 -10.68
C VAL A 71 26.68 3.68 -9.51
N ALA A 72 26.00 2.53 -9.39
CA ALA A 72 25.07 2.28 -8.29
C ALA A 72 25.75 1.84 -6.99
N VAL A 73 27.03 1.42 -7.03
CA VAL A 73 27.73 0.83 -5.89
C VAL A 73 27.67 1.69 -4.62
N PRO A 74 27.96 3.00 -4.64
CA PRO A 74 27.93 3.80 -3.42
C PRO A 74 26.55 3.84 -2.75
N ARG A 75 25.48 3.99 -3.56
CA ARG A 75 24.11 4.04 -3.01
C ARG A 75 23.64 2.67 -2.53
N LEU A 76 23.96 1.61 -3.28
CA LEU A 76 23.65 0.23 -2.86
C LEU A 76 24.37 -0.15 -1.57
N GLN A 77 25.62 0.30 -1.34
CA GLN A 77 26.32 0.11 -0.07
C GLN A 77 25.55 0.76 1.09
N GLN A 78 25.18 2.03 0.94
CA GLN A 78 24.40 2.73 1.96
C GLN A 78 23.06 2.03 2.26
N LEU A 79 22.35 1.56 1.22
CA LEU A 79 21.11 0.81 1.39
C LEU A 79 21.33 -0.52 2.12
N ALA A 80 22.35 -1.29 1.72
CA ALA A 80 22.71 -2.58 2.33
C ALA A 80 23.04 -2.47 3.83
N GLU A 81 23.59 -1.32 4.25
CA GLU A 81 23.98 -1.04 5.62
C GLU A 81 22.82 -0.50 6.46
N SER A 82 22.05 0.46 5.93
CA SER A 82 21.23 1.34 6.76
C SER A 82 19.78 1.52 6.32
N HIS A 83 19.35 0.94 5.19
CA HIS A 83 17.95 1.08 4.79
C HIS A 83 17.03 0.45 5.84
N TRP A 84 15.97 1.16 6.22
CA TRP A 84 15.07 0.74 7.31
C TRP A 84 14.44 -0.64 7.06
N TYR A 85 14.09 -0.91 5.81
CA TYR A 85 13.39 -2.14 5.42
C TYR A 85 14.36 -3.30 5.09
N PRO A 86 14.31 -4.44 5.81
CA PRO A 86 15.23 -5.56 5.60
C PRO A 86 15.29 -6.14 4.18
N PRO A 87 14.16 -6.33 3.47
CA PRO A 87 14.18 -6.82 2.09
C PRO A 87 14.96 -5.93 1.12
N VAL A 88 14.90 -4.60 1.29
CA VAL A 88 15.70 -3.67 0.48
C VAL A 88 17.18 -3.79 0.81
N ARG A 89 17.54 -3.97 2.09
CA ARG A 89 18.95 -4.23 2.48
C ARG A 89 19.47 -5.51 1.81
N GLN A 90 18.66 -6.58 1.80
CA GLN A 90 19.03 -7.85 1.18
C GLN A 90 19.20 -7.72 -0.33
N SER A 91 18.25 -7.06 -1.01
CA SER A 91 18.34 -6.79 -2.45
C SER A 91 19.59 -5.97 -2.81
N ALA A 92 19.90 -4.94 -2.01
CA ALA A 92 21.11 -4.15 -2.21
C ALA A 92 22.41 -4.97 -2.03
N ARG A 93 22.47 -5.88 -1.04
CA ARG A 93 23.62 -6.81 -0.87
C ARG A 93 23.76 -7.77 -2.04
N TRP A 94 22.64 -8.32 -2.50
CA TRP A 94 22.59 -9.17 -3.69
C TRP A 94 23.11 -8.42 -4.93
N ALA A 95 22.66 -7.17 -5.12
CA ALA A 95 23.08 -6.33 -6.24
C ALA A 95 24.58 -6.04 -6.21
N LEU A 96 25.13 -5.70 -5.04
CA LEU A 96 26.57 -5.49 -4.85
C LEU A 96 27.39 -6.74 -5.16
N ASN A 97 26.91 -7.91 -4.77
CA ASN A 97 27.56 -9.19 -5.09
C ASN A 97 27.63 -9.40 -6.60
N ASN A 98 26.51 -9.17 -7.30
CA ASN A 98 26.42 -9.35 -8.74
C ASN A 98 27.20 -8.32 -9.56
N ILE A 99 27.32 -7.08 -9.07
CA ILE A 99 28.21 -6.08 -9.68
C ILE A 99 29.68 -6.49 -9.52
N ARG A 100 30.05 -7.11 -8.39
CA ARG A 100 31.42 -7.59 -8.12
C ARG A 100 31.76 -8.87 -8.90
N HIS A 101 30.77 -9.73 -9.12
CA HIS A 101 30.89 -11.07 -9.69
C HIS A 101 29.95 -11.25 -10.89
N PRO A 102 30.12 -10.48 -11.99
CA PRO A 102 29.20 -10.55 -13.12
C PRO A 102 29.12 -11.94 -13.78
N GLU A 103 30.15 -12.77 -13.60
CA GLU A 103 30.18 -14.17 -14.05
C GLU A 103 29.09 -15.05 -13.41
N THR A 104 28.55 -14.70 -12.24
CA THR A 104 27.51 -15.49 -11.57
C THR A 104 26.11 -15.25 -12.13
N LEU A 105 25.89 -14.11 -12.81
CA LEU A 105 24.59 -13.69 -13.36
C LEU A 105 24.05 -14.61 -14.45
N VAL A 106 24.92 -15.31 -15.19
CA VAL A 106 24.51 -16.21 -16.29
C VAL A 106 23.69 -17.40 -15.79
N SER A 107 23.82 -17.79 -14.52
CA SER A 107 23.01 -18.86 -13.92
C SER A 107 21.64 -18.39 -13.39
N GLU A 108 21.43 -17.07 -13.24
CA GLU A 108 20.28 -16.50 -12.54
C GLU A 108 19.13 -16.08 -13.46
N ARG A 109 19.34 -16.01 -14.78
CA ARG A 109 18.24 -15.82 -15.77
C ARG A 109 17.19 -16.93 -15.72
N GLU A 110 17.59 -18.13 -15.30
CA GLU A 110 16.69 -19.27 -15.07
C GLU A 110 15.91 -19.15 -13.73
N HIS A 111 16.34 -18.24 -12.84
CA HIS A 111 15.67 -17.93 -11.58
C HIS A 111 14.51 -16.93 -11.79
N LEU A 112 14.61 -16.05 -12.79
CA LEU A 112 13.55 -15.11 -13.18
C LEU A 112 12.27 -15.82 -13.67
N SER A 113 12.38 -17.02 -14.26
CA SER A 113 11.20 -17.81 -14.64
C SER A 113 10.53 -18.51 -13.46
N LYS A 114 11.18 -18.54 -12.28
CA LYS A 114 10.67 -19.18 -11.06
C LYS A 114 10.07 -18.19 -10.06
N ARG A 115 10.48 -16.92 -10.12
CA ARG A 115 9.78 -15.84 -9.41
C ARG A 115 8.47 -15.57 -10.15
N GLY A 116 7.35 -15.57 -9.41
CA GLY A 116 6.03 -15.30 -9.97
C GLY A 116 5.96 -13.96 -10.71
N ILE A 117 4.84 -13.72 -11.38
CA ILE A 117 4.67 -12.61 -12.36
C ILE A 117 4.94 -11.22 -11.74
N ASP A 118 4.82 -11.07 -10.42
CA ASP A 118 4.96 -9.77 -9.74
C ASP A 118 5.83 -9.88 -8.46
N PRO A 119 7.16 -9.81 -8.57
CA PRO A 119 8.07 -10.01 -7.45
C PRO A 119 7.90 -8.99 -6.31
N TRP A 120 7.43 -7.77 -6.61
CA TRP A 120 7.11 -6.76 -5.59
C TRP A 120 5.91 -7.13 -4.71
N LEU A 121 5.05 -8.08 -5.10
CA LEU A 121 3.99 -8.60 -4.24
C LEU A 121 4.55 -9.33 -3.01
N GLN A 122 5.77 -9.85 -3.14
CA GLN A 122 6.39 -10.75 -2.19
C GLN A 122 7.52 -10.08 -1.40
N ILE A 123 7.70 -8.75 -1.55
CA ILE A 123 8.81 -8.03 -0.90
C ILE A 123 8.81 -8.22 0.62
N GLY A 124 7.62 -8.35 1.24
CA GLY A 124 7.47 -8.54 2.68
C GLY A 124 7.50 -10.00 3.15
N LEU A 125 7.62 -10.96 2.23
CA LEU A 125 7.56 -12.37 2.59
C LEU A 125 8.71 -12.75 3.53
N GLY A 126 8.36 -13.39 4.65
CA GLY A 126 9.33 -13.82 5.67
C GLY A 126 9.74 -12.72 6.67
N VAL A 127 9.35 -11.46 6.46
CA VAL A 127 9.53 -10.40 7.46
C VAL A 127 8.48 -10.58 8.56
N GLN A 128 8.94 -10.93 9.76
CA GLN A 128 8.07 -11.20 10.89
C GLN A 128 7.51 -9.90 11.48
N ARG A 129 6.29 -9.98 12.00
CA ARG A 129 5.72 -8.92 12.86
C ARG A 129 6.41 -8.96 14.21
N CYS A 130 6.44 -7.81 14.87
CA CYS A 130 6.99 -7.72 16.20
C CYS A 130 6.02 -8.33 17.22
N GLU A 131 6.44 -9.40 17.91
CA GLU A 131 5.63 -10.02 18.95
C GLU A 131 5.61 -9.17 20.23
N HIS A 132 6.75 -8.57 20.57
CA HIS A 132 6.92 -7.74 21.78
C HIS A 132 7.30 -6.29 21.42
N PRO A 133 6.32 -5.46 21.01
CA PRO A 133 6.54 -4.07 20.64
C PRO A 133 7.07 -3.26 21.83
N LEU A 134 8.13 -2.47 21.60
CA LEU A 134 8.73 -1.63 22.63
C LEU A 134 8.03 -0.28 22.82
N LEU A 135 7.15 0.11 21.92
CA LEU A 135 6.37 1.34 22.01
C LEU A 135 4.93 1.02 22.41
N ALA A 136 4.42 1.77 23.37
CA ALA A 136 3.03 1.64 23.79
C ALA A 136 2.07 2.13 22.70
N ARG A 137 1.04 1.32 22.45
CA ARG A 137 -0.14 1.71 21.67
C ARG A 137 -0.95 2.73 22.46
N VAL A 138 -1.44 3.77 21.78
CA VAL A 138 -2.26 4.82 22.38
C VAL A 138 -3.68 4.73 21.85
N SER A 139 -4.63 4.64 22.79
CA SER A 139 -6.07 4.60 22.48
C SER A 139 -6.56 5.93 21.88
N GLU A 140 -7.61 5.79 21.07
CA GLU A 140 -8.02 6.64 19.95
C GLU A 140 -8.13 8.15 20.25
N ASP A 141 -7.84 8.93 19.20
CA ASP A 141 -8.06 10.38 19.13
C ASP A 141 -9.47 10.72 19.67
N PRO A 142 -9.63 11.66 20.62
CA PRO A 142 -10.94 12.02 21.16
C PRO A 142 -11.94 12.53 20.12
N ASP A 143 -11.45 12.94 18.94
CA ASP A 143 -12.26 13.32 17.79
C ASP A 143 -12.67 12.12 16.90
N LEU A 144 -12.21 10.91 17.21
CA LEU A 144 -12.49 9.67 16.49
C LEU A 144 -13.65 8.92 17.16
N LEU A 145 -14.59 8.47 16.34
CA LEU A 145 -15.68 7.57 16.73
C LEU A 145 -15.47 6.23 16.03
N SER A 146 -15.53 5.14 16.78
CA SER A 146 -15.36 3.79 16.26
C SER A 146 -16.54 2.87 16.56
N PHE A 147 -16.76 1.88 15.69
CA PHE A 147 -17.99 1.10 15.67
C PHE A 147 -18.34 0.29 16.92
N PRO A 148 -17.39 -0.29 17.70
CA PRO A 148 -17.82 -1.00 18.90
C PRO A 148 -18.35 -0.04 19.98
N THR A 149 -17.81 1.18 20.07
CA THR A 149 -18.00 2.10 21.21
C THR A 149 -19.09 3.13 20.97
N ASP A 150 -19.23 3.68 19.76
CA ASP A 150 -19.98 4.92 19.52
C ASP A 150 -21.21 4.74 18.62
N GLN A 151 -21.88 3.58 18.73
CA GLN A 151 -22.92 3.14 17.78
C GLN A 151 -24.05 4.16 17.58
N ASP A 152 -24.54 4.79 18.64
CA ASP A 152 -25.64 5.76 18.56
C ASP A 152 -25.21 7.05 17.87
N GLN A 153 -24.00 7.53 18.18
CA GLN A 153 -23.46 8.72 17.54
C GLN A 153 -23.17 8.45 16.06
N LEU A 154 -22.57 7.31 15.72
CA LEU A 154 -22.38 6.87 14.35
C LEU A 154 -23.73 6.71 13.61
N GLN A 155 -24.76 6.21 14.26
CA GLN A 155 -26.12 6.12 13.68
C GLN A 155 -26.67 7.51 13.33
N SER A 156 -26.45 8.52 14.18
CA SER A 156 -26.81 9.92 13.89
C SER A 156 -26.03 10.52 12.70
N LEU A 157 -24.84 9.97 12.42
CA LEU A 157 -23.97 10.36 11.33
C LEU A 157 -24.27 9.67 10.00
N SER A 158 -25.32 8.83 9.93
CA SER A 158 -25.69 8.11 8.71
C SER A 158 -25.88 9.02 7.50
N TYR A 159 -25.37 8.58 6.36
CA TYR A 159 -25.31 9.33 5.10
C TYR A 159 -25.95 8.54 3.95
N GLU A 160 -26.24 9.24 2.85
CA GLU A 160 -26.81 8.64 1.65
C GLU A 160 -25.70 8.05 0.78
N VAL A 161 -25.87 6.81 0.32
CA VAL A 161 -24.97 6.13 -0.60
C VAL A 161 -25.71 5.78 -1.89
N MET A 162 -25.05 6.03 -3.02
CA MET A 162 -25.56 5.68 -4.34
C MET A 162 -25.15 4.26 -4.70
N ILE A 163 -26.07 3.31 -4.48
CA ILE A 163 -25.83 1.92 -4.84
C ILE A 163 -26.04 1.78 -6.35
N ARG A 164 -25.00 1.33 -7.05
CA ARG A 164 -25.09 0.85 -8.43
C ARG A 164 -25.13 -0.67 -8.36
N SER A 165 -26.29 -1.26 -8.65
CA SER A 165 -26.46 -2.71 -8.60
C SER A 165 -25.60 -3.39 -9.67
N PHE A 166 -24.57 -4.12 -9.25
CA PHE A 166 -23.87 -5.13 -10.06
C PHE A 166 -24.07 -6.51 -9.41
N VAL A 167 -25.35 -6.89 -9.22
CA VAL A 167 -25.90 -8.25 -9.00
C VAL A 167 -25.61 -8.96 -7.65
N ALA A 168 -26.70 -9.28 -6.91
CA ALA A 168 -27.07 -10.63 -6.37
C ALA A 168 -28.18 -10.53 -5.31
N GLU A 169 -28.16 -9.54 -4.40
CA GLU A 169 -29.15 -9.47 -3.31
C GLU A 169 -30.55 -8.98 -3.74
N PHE A 170 -30.67 -8.36 -4.92
CA PHE A 170 -31.95 -7.84 -5.44
C PHE A 170 -32.68 -8.78 -6.42
N GLU A 171 -32.18 -10.00 -6.68
CA GLU A 171 -32.94 -10.99 -7.46
C GLU A 171 -34.24 -11.43 -6.78
N THR A 172 -34.46 -11.09 -5.50
CA THR A 172 -35.68 -11.46 -4.77
C THR A 172 -36.81 -10.43 -4.87
N THR A 173 -36.60 -9.24 -5.44
CA THR A 173 -37.65 -8.18 -5.50
C THR A 173 -37.97 -7.68 -6.89
N ILE A 174 -37.32 -8.21 -7.93
CA ILE A 174 -37.84 -8.09 -9.29
C ILE A 174 -38.62 -9.38 -9.53
N GLU A 175 -39.95 -9.32 -9.51
CA GLU A 175 -40.76 -10.37 -10.12
C GLU A 175 -40.24 -10.55 -11.56
N LEU A 176 -39.46 -11.60 -11.76
CA LEU A 176 -38.94 -11.99 -13.06
C LEU A 176 -40.15 -12.39 -13.89
N GLU A 177 -40.72 -11.41 -14.61
CA GLU A 177 -41.59 -11.68 -15.74
C GLU A 177 -40.80 -12.60 -16.68
N THR A 178 -41.27 -13.83 -16.73
CA THR A 178 -40.70 -15.00 -17.38
C THR A 178 -40.13 -14.70 -18.78
N GLY A 179 -38.82 -14.90 -18.99
CA GLY A 179 -38.19 -14.89 -20.31
C GLY A 179 -36.68 -15.12 -20.26
N PRO A 180 -36.05 -15.66 -21.33
CA PRO A 180 -34.64 -16.03 -21.30
C PRO A 180 -33.75 -14.79 -21.17
N THR A 181 -32.62 -14.98 -20.50
CA THR A 181 -31.57 -14.04 -20.09
C THR A 181 -31.56 -12.70 -20.83
N HIS A 182 -31.89 -11.61 -20.13
CA HIS A 182 -31.82 -10.25 -20.66
C HIS A 182 -30.47 -9.60 -20.37
N PHE A 183 -29.78 -9.13 -21.41
CA PHE A 183 -28.68 -8.17 -21.25
C PHE A 183 -29.29 -6.82 -20.83
N ILE A 184 -28.95 -6.35 -19.62
CA ILE A 184 -29.25 -4.99 -19.20
C ILE A 184 -28.13 -4.09 -19.74
N PRO A 185 -28.37 -3.26 -20.77
CA PRO A 185 -27.35 -2.29 -21.20
C PRO A 185 -26.99 -1.37 -20.02
N GLU A 186 -25.71 -1.01 -19.86
CA GLU A 186 -25.15 -0.24 -18.72
C GLU A 186 -25.97 1.00 -18.31
N GLN A 187 -26.73 1.57 -19.24
CA GLN A 187 -27.60 2.73 -19.03
C GLN A 187 -28.88 2.42 -18.20
N ARG A 188 -29.17 1.15 -17.88
CA ARG A 188 -30.34 0.72 -17.10
C ARG A 188 -29.98 0.08 -15.75
N VAL A 189 -28.76 0.24 -15.25
CA VAL A 189 -28.44 -0.21 -13.88
C VAL A 189 -29.27 0.63 -12.90
N PRO A 190 -30.19 0.02 -12.12
CA PRO A 190 -30.97 0.74 -11.13
C PRO A 190 -30.02 1.39 -10.12
N ARG A 191 -30.21 2.69 -9.93
CA ARG A 191 -29.52 3.46 -8.90
C ARG A 191 -30.49 3.68 -7.77
N HIS A 192 -30.17 3.16 -6.60
CA HIS A 192 -30.97 3.39 -5.41
C HIS A 192 -30.13 4.14 -4.39
N VAL A 193 -30.72 5.20 -3.84
CA VAL A 193 -30.19 5.89 -2.68
C VAL A 193 -30.54 5.05 -1.47
N ALA A 194 -29.54 4.56 -0.75
CA ALA A 194 -29.74 3.95 0.56
C ALA A 194 -29.11 4.81 1.63
N ARG A 195 -29.65 4.74 2.83
CA ARG A 195 -29.02 5.35 4.00
C ARG A 195 -28.16 4.32 4.70
N GLN A 196 -26.90 4.62 4.90
CA GLN A 196 -25.97 3.74 5.61
C GLN A 196 -25.32 4.43 6.80
N ARG A 197 -25.02 3.62 7.82
CA ARG A 197 -24.27 4.04 9.00
C ARG A 197 -22.77 3.86 8.73
N PRO A 198 -21.93 4.86 9.02
CA PRO A 198 -20.48 4.72 8.94
C PRO A 198 -19.93 3.66 9.90
N HIS A 199 -18.80 3.05 9.54
CA HIS A 199 -18.01 2.23 10.47
C HIS A 199 -17.19 3.10 11.43
N GLY A 200 -16.71 4.25 10.96
CA GLY A 200 -16.07 5.22 11.82
C GLY A 200 -16.24 6.64 11.33
N ALA A 201 -15.97 7.59 12.22
CA ALA A 201 -16.04 9.00 11.93
C ALA A 201 -14.89 9.75 12.61
N LEU A 202 -14.27 10.70 11.89
CA LEU A 202 -13.25 11.59 12.42
C LEU A 202 -13.78 13.01 12.33
N ARG A 203 -13.73 13.74 13.43
CA ARG A 203 -14.15 15.14 13.46
C ARG A 203 -13.28 15.96 12.52
N ALA A 204 -13.91 16.77 11.68
CA ALA A 204 -13.23 17.82 10.93
C ALA A 204 -13.55 19.19 11.55
N SER A 205 -12.81 20.23 11.14
CA SER A 205 -13.02 21.61 11.59
C SER A 205 -14.47 22.09 11.48
N ASP A 206 -15.17 21.64 10.44
CA ASP A 206 -16.49 22.13 10.04
C ASP A 206 -17.45 21.00 9.67
N GLY A 207 -17.19 19.77 10.12
CA GLY A 207 -18.04 18.62 9.81
C GLY A 207 -17.45 17.29 10.28
N TRP A 208 -17.78 16.22 9.58
CA TRP A 208 -17.29 14.87 9.86
C TRP A 208 -16.77 14.20 8.60
N LEU A 209 -15.62 13.56 8.73
CA LEU A 209 -15.14 12.57 7.76
C LEU A 209 -15.66 11.21 8.19
N LEU A 210 -16.36 10.53 7.31
CA LEU A 210 -17.06 9.28 7.55
C LEU A 210 -16.48 8.23 6.64
N TRP A 211 -16.20 7.04 7.16
CA TRP A 211 -15.77 5.91 6.34
C TRP A 211 -16.42 4.61 6.78
N GLY A 212 -16.35 3.65 5.87
CA GLY A 212 -16.87 2.30 6.07
C GLY A 212 -18.39 2.23 5.94
N GLY A 213 -18.87 1.08 5.52
CA GLY A 213 -20.29 0.79 5.34
C GLY A 213 -20.47 -0.55 4.66
N ARG A 214 -20.62 -1.63 5.43
CA ARG A 214 -20.69 -3.00 4.88
C ARG A 214 -21.99 -3.33 4.13
N ARG A 215 -22.91 -2.39 3.97
CA ARG A 215 -24.05 -2.64 3.11
C ARG A 215 -23.56 -2.49 1.67
N TYR A 216 -23.50 -3.61 0.95
CA TYR A 216 -23.29 -3.70 -0.51
C TYR A 216 -21.85 -3.65 -1.03
N ASP A 217 -20.88 -4.20 -0.27
CA ASP A 217 -19.49 -4.44 -0.74
C ASP A 217 -18.71 -3.21 -1.25
N ARG A 218 -19.12 -2.00 -0.87
CA ARG A 218 -18.39 -0.77 -1.19
C ARG A 218 -18.29 0.16 0.01
N ASP A 219 -17.06 0.33 0.48
CA ASP A 219 -16.73 1.41 1.40
C ASP A 219 -16.60 2.73 0.64
N GLU A 220 -17.12 3.79 1.23
CA GLU A 220 -16.97 5.15 0.72
C GLU A 220 -16.36 6.02 1.82
N LEU A 221 -15.54 6.97 1.39
CA LEU A 221 -15.05 8.05 2.21
C LEU A 221 -15.89 9.29 1.91
N VAL A 222 -16.63 9.76 2.91
CA VAL A 222 -17.62 10.82 2.75
C VAL A 222 -17.35 11.93 3.75
N TYR A 223 -17.37 13.17 3.29
CA TYR A 223 -17.45 14.32 4.17
C TYR A 223 -18.91 14.75 4.35
N ARG A 224 -19.31 15.03 5.59
CA ARG A 224 -20.65 15.52 5.93
C ARG A 224 -20.60 16.81 6.73
N GLU A 225 -21.26 17.84 6.22
CA GLU A 225 -21.47 19.13 6.88
C GLU A 225 -22.56 19.03 7.98
N PRO A 226 -22.55 19.91 9.00
CA PRO A 226 -23.57 19.95 10.05
C PRO A 226 -25.00 20.16 9.53
N ASN A 227 -25.16 20.85 8.40
CA ASN A 227 -26.45 21.08 7.73
C ASN A 227 -26.98 19.83 6.99
N GLY A 228 -26.21 18.73 6.97
CA GLY A 228 -26.58 17.47 6.33
C GLY A 228 -26.08 17.31 4.88
N LYS A 229 -25.51 18.34 4.26
CA LYS A 229 -24.90 18.24 2.94
C LYS A 229 -23.68 17.32 3.00
N GLN A 230 -23.48 16.52 1.95
CA GLN A 230 -22.41 15.54 1.88
C GLN A 230 -21.62 15.63 0.58
N GLN A 231 -20.35 15.22 0.65
CA GLN A 231 -19.43 15.09 -0.47
C GLN A 231 -18.79 13.69 -0.41
N THR A 232 -18.98 12.88 -1.45
CA THR A 232 -18.21 11.64 -1.62
C THR A 232 -16.80 12.00 -2.09
N ILE A 233 -15.79 11.62 -1.30
CA ILE A 233 -14.38 11.94 -1.54
C ILE A 233 -13.69 10.79 -2.31
N SER A 234 -13.93 9.55 -1.92
CA SER A 234 -13.38 8.34 -2.58
C SER A 234 -14.33 7.15 -2.41
N ASN A 235 -14.22 6.19 -3.33
CA ASN A 235 -14.89 4.88 -3.24
C ASN A 235 -13.89 3.77 -2.85
N ASP A 236 -12.87 4.15 -2.09
CA ASP A 236 -11.79 3.26 -1.69
C ASP A 236 -12.15 2.57 -0.39
N GLU A 237 -11.61 1.36 -0.19
CA GLU A 237 -11.67 0.66 1.08
C GLU A 237 -10.74 1.31 2.11
N VAL A 238 -11.26 2.36 2.75
CA VAL A 238 -10.63 3.03 3.88
C VAL A 238 -10.85 2.18 5.12
N GLN A 239 -9.78 1.68 5.72
CA GLN A 239 -9.84 0.94 6.98
C GLN A 239 -9.99 1.88 8.17
N ASN A 240 -9.18 2.95 8.21
CA ASN A 240 -9.21 3.92 9.30
C ASN A 240 -8.62 5.27 8.86
N LEU A 241 -8.90 6.33 9.63
CA LEU A 241 -8.36 7.67 9.49
C LEU A 241 -7.57 8.06 10.74
N TYR A 242 -6.42 8.71 10.54
CA TYR A 242 -5.57 9.20 11.63
C TYR A 242 -5.18 10.65 11.42
N ARG A 243 -5.09 11.40 12.51
CA ARG A 243 -4.31 12.63 12.54
C ARG A 243 -2.85 12.28 12.77
N LEU A 244 -2.00 12.57 11.79
CA LEU A 244 -0.58 12.28 11.85
C LEU A 244 0.20 13.58 11.69
N GLY A 245 0.48 14.26 12.81
CA GLY A 245 0.88 15.67 12.80
C GLY A 245 -0.30 16.56 12.37
N GLU A 246 -0.06 17.51 11.47
CA GLU A 246 -1.09 18.46 11.00
C GLU A 246 -1.98 17.91 9.86
N GLN A 247 -1.73 16.67 9.42
CA GLN A 247 -2.40 16.07 8.26
C GLN A 247 -3.31 14.93 8.69
N ILE A 248 -4.35 14.69 7.88
CA ILE A 248 -5.24 13.54 8.02
C ILE A 248 -4.82 12.48 7.02
N ILE A 249 -4.52 11.28 7.51
CA ILE A 249 -4.07 10.14 6.71
C ILE A 249 -5.13 9.05 6.76
N ALA A 250 -5.54 8.60 5.58
CA ALA A 250 -6.34 7.39 5.39
C ALA A 250 -5.44 6.17 5.17
N VAL A 251 -5.72 5.11 5.91
CA VAL A 251 -5.15 3.78 5.67
C VAL A 251 -6.09 3.04 4.72
N VAL A 252 -5.58 2.69 3.53
CA VAL A 252 -6.36 2.10 2.44
C VAL A 252 -5.72 0.80 1.98
N ASN A 253 -6.56 -0.19 1.68
CA ASN A 253 -6.14 -1.40 0.98
C ASN A 253 -6.80 -1.45 -0.41
N PHE A 254 -5.98 -1.48 -1.46
CA PHE A 254 -6.45 -1.66 -2.84
C PHE A 254 -6.51 -3.14 -3.17
N ARG A 255 -7.70 -3.66 -3.49
CA ARG A 255 -7.86 -5.01 -4.04
C ARG A 255 -7.77 -4.95 -5.56
N SER A 256 -6.99 -5.86 -6.14
CA SER A 256 -6.89 -6.06 -7.57
C SER A 256 -6.82 -7.56 -7.88
N HIS A 257 -6.85 -7.91 -9.17
CA HIS A 257 -6.61 -9.28 -9.62
C HIS A 257 -5.21 -9.81 -9.27
N LEU A 258 -4.25 -8.93 -8.98
CA LEU A 258 -2.88 -9.29 -8.59
C LEU A 258 -2.69 -9.45 -7.08
N GLY A 259 -3.68 -9.04 -6.27
CA GLY A 259 -3.57 -9.09 -4.82
C GLY A 259 -4.08 -7.82 -4.14
N THR A 260 -3.80 -7.71 -2.85
CA THR A 260 -4.19 -6.57 -2.00
C THR A 260 -2.97 -5.75 -1.62
N PHE A 261 -3.06 -4.43 -1.76
CA PHE A 261 -1.94 -3.51 -1.54
C PHE A 261 -2.29 -2.42 -0.54
N GLY A 262 -1.40 -2.17 0.42
CA GLY A 262 -1.56 -1.07 1.37
C GLY A 262 -1.08 0.26 0.80
N MET A 263 -1.82 1.31 1.09
CA MET A 263 -1.46 2.69 0.75
C MET A 263 -1.93 3.62 1.87
N LEU A 264 -1.07 4.57 2.21
CA LEU A 264 -1.45 5.75 2.96
C LEU A 264 -1.83 6.85 1.99
N ARG A 265 -3.01 7.43 2.17
CA ARG A 265 -3.51 8.55 1.37
C ARG A 265 -3.72 9.76 2.26
N ARG A 266 -3.33 10.94 1.77
CA ARG A 266 -3.51 12.19 2.51
C ARG A 266 -4.83 12.82 2.12
N LEU A 267 -5.58 13.29 3.12
CA LEU A 267 -6.74 14.14 2.94
C LEU A 267 -6.33 15.60 3.09
N ASP A 268 -6.70 16.39 2.08
CA ASP A 268 -6.49 17.83 2.05
C ASP A 268 -7.85 18.52 1.89
N ARG A 269 -8.08 19.61 2.62
CA ARG A 269 -9.27 20.45 2.47
C ARG A 269 -8.96 21.64 1.58
N ASP A 270 -9.55 21.65 0.39
CA ASP A 270 -9.57 22.81 -0.49
C ASP A 270 -10.77 23.72 -0.12
N PRO A 271 -10.56 25.02 0.15
CA PRO A 271 -11.66 25.95 0.44
C PRO A 271 -12.67 26.10 -0.69
N ALA A 272 -12.26 25.94 -1.96
CA ALA A 272 -13.12 26.09 -3.13
C ALA A 272 -13.76 24.76 -3.56
N ASP A 273 -12.98 23.67 -3.52
CA ASP A 273 -13.37 22.38 -4.10
C ASP A 273 -13.71 21.29 -3.07
N GLY A 274 -13.69 21.64 -1.78
CA GLY A 274 -14.01 20.72 -0.69
C GLY A 274 -12.87 19.74 -0.37
N TRP A 275 -13.21 18.57 0.13
CA TRP A 275 -12.21 17.57 0.52
C TRP A 275 -11.65 16.83 -0.69
N ARG A 276 -10.35 16.58 -0.68
CA ARG A 276 -9.62 15.80 -1.68
C ARG A 276 -8.77 14.75 -1.00
N ILE A 277 -8.56 13.64 -1.69
CA ILE A 277 -7.69 12.55 -1.23
C ILE A 277 -6.65 12.21 -2.29
N SER A 278 -5.37 12.15 -1.87
CA SER A 278 -4.23 11.91 -2.76
C SER A 278 -3.32 10.79 -2.22
N ASN A 279 -2.63 10.09 -3.12
CA ASN A 279 -1.67 9.06 -2.70
C ASN A 279 -0.49 9.72 -1.99
N TRP A 280 -0.10 9.18 -0.83
CA TRP A 280 1.00 9.71 -0.03
C TRP A 280 2.17 8.74 0.08
N ARG A 281 1.91 7.52 0.56
CA ARG A 281 2.95 6.48 0.73
C ARG A 281 2.40 5.10 0.41
N ALA A 282 3.02 4.42 -0.55
CA ALA A 282 2.76 3.01 -0.78
C ALA A 282 3.48 2.16 0.28
N LEU A 283 2.80 1.09 0.70
CA LEU A 283 3.28 0.18 1.74
C LEU A 283 3.84 -1.10 1.11
N PRO A 284 4.75 -1.81 1.80
CA PRO A 284 5.26 -3.09 1.33
C PRO A 284 4.17 -4.16 1.09
N SER A 285 3.06 -4.08 1.82
CA SER A 285 1.93 -5.02 1.72
C SER A 285 0.64 -4.39 2.23
N SER A 286 -0.46 -5.14 2.17
CA SER A 286 -1.75 -4.76 2.74
C SER A 286 -1.69 -4.65 4.26
N VAL A 287 -2.43 -3.68 4.80
CA VAL A 287 -2.54 -3.46 6.25
C VAL A 287 -3.60 -4.40 6.84
N ILE A 288 -3.29 -5.02 7.98
CA ILE A 288 -4.22 -5.83 8.78
C ILE A 288 -4.77 -5.01 9.94
N ASP A 289 -3.90 -4.29 10.63
CA ASP A 289 -4.22 -3.50 11.81
C ASP A 289 -3.40 -2.21 11.80
N SER A 290 -3.92 -1.15 12.42
CA SER A 290 -3.26 0.15 12.49
C SER A 290 -3.63 0.89 13.76
N GLU A 291 -2.68 1.62 14.34
CA GLU A 291 -2.89 2.37 15.59
C GLU A 291 -1.81 3.46 15.77
N LEU A 292 -2.08 4.48 16.57
CA LEU A 292 -1.04 5.42 17.00
C LEU A 292 -0.24 4.85 18.16
N VAL A 293 1.05 5.18 18.21
CA VAL A 293 1.92 4.86 19.36
C VAL A 293 2.28 6.13 20.14
N GLU A 294 2.86 5.96 21.32
CA GLU A 294 3.21 7.05 22.25
C GLU A 294 4.13 8.13 21.66
N THR A 295 4.85 7.84 20.59
CA THR A 295 5.69 8.79 19.85
C THR A 295 4.91 9.68 18.88
N GLY A 296 3.61 9.41 18.67
CA GLY A 296 2.78 10.05 17.66
C GLY A 296 2.99 9.49 16.25
N GLU A 297 3.75 8.41 16.08
CA GLU A 297 3.88 7.68 14.82
C GLU A 297 2.68 6.73 14.61
N LEU A 298 2.39 6.43 13.35
CA LEU A 298 1.38 5.45 12.95
C LEU A 298 2.02 4.06 12.86
N LEU A 299 1.63 3.16 13.77
CA LEU A 299 1.93 1.74 13.69
C LEU A 299 1.01 1.06 12.67
N LEU A 300 1.60 0.29 11.77
CA LEU A 300 0.90 -0.52 10.78
C LEU A 300 1.38 -1.98 10.91
N GLU A 301 0.44 -2.88 11.15
CA GLU A 301 0.67 -4.32 11.09
C GLU A 301 0.36 -4.79 9.67
N LEU A 302 1.40 -5.17 8.93
CA LEU A 302 1.24 -5.62 7.55
C LEU A 302 0.95 -7.12 7.49
N ARG A 303 0.22 -7.55 6.45
CA ARG A 303 0.00 -8.98 6.17
C ARG A 303 1.30 -9.72 5.92
N GLU A 304 2.16 -9.10 5.14
CA GLU A 304 3.55 -9.50 4.91
C GLU A 304 4.39 -8.23 5.03
N GLY A 305 5.61 -8.32 5.56
CA GLY A 305 6.45 -7.13 5.73
C GLY A 305 6.58 -6.62 7.15
N GLY A 306 6.04 -7.34 8.13
CA GLY A 306 6.22 -7.06 9.56
C GLY A 306 5.43 -5.87 10.08
N SER A 307 5.84 -5.39 11.25
CA SER A 307 5.25 -4.22 11.93
C SER A 307 6.10 -2.99 11.61
N ILE A 308 5.49 -1.96 11.05
CA ILE A 308 6.18 -0.73 10.63
C ILE A 308 5.59 0.50 11.31
N LEU A 309 6.42 1.51 11.49
CA LEU A 309 6.04 2.83 11.99
C LEU A 309 6.18 3.85 10.87
N VAL A 310 5.21 4.76 10.79
CA VAL A 310 5.20 5.87 9.84
C VAL A 310 5.09 7.18 10.59
N ALA A 311 6.08 8.05 10.40
CA ALA A 311 6.09 9.38 11.01
C ALA A 311 5.32 10.41 10.15
N ALA A 312 5.08 11.60 10.70
CA ALA A 312 4.33 12.66 10.02
C ALA A 312 5.00 13.19 8.73
N ASP A 313 6.33 13.10 8.62
CA ASP A 313 7.05 13.40 7.37
C ASP A 313 6.95 12.27 6.33
N GLY A 314 6.34 11.15 6.71
CA GLY A 314 6.17 9.95 5.89
C GLY A 314 7.42 9.10 5.81
N SER A 315 8.42 9.33 6.65
CA SER A 315 9.50 8.38 6.87
C SER A 315 8.96 7.11 7.53
N MET A 316 9.57 5.98 7.19
CA MET A 316 9.15 4.66 7.67
C MET A 316 10.31 3.96 8.36
N ARG A 317 10.00 3.17 9.38
CA ARG A 317 10.96 2.29 10.04
C ARG A 317 10.28 1.03 10.57
N MET A 318 11.08 0.00 10.83
CA MET A 318 10.57 -1.19 11.53
C MET A 318 10.21 -0.82 12.98
N MET A 319 9.17 -1.46 13.51
CA MET A 319 8.81 -1.39 14.92
C MET A 319 9.96 -1.95 15.77
N PRO A 320 10.52 -1.20 16.73
CA PRO A 320 11.52 -1.73 17.64
C PRO A 320 10.91 -2.87 18.46
N CYS A 321 11.56 -4.03 18.41
CA CYS A 321 11.05 -5.25 19.03
C CYS A 321 11.99 -5.77 20.11
N ALA A 322 11.45 -6.16 21.25
CA ALA A 322 12.26 -6.71 22.34
C ALA A 322 12.99 -8.00 21.93
N ASP A 323 12.40 -8.77 21.01
CA ASP A 323 12.94 -10.05 20.52
C ASP A 323 14.24 -9.89 19.74
N GLU A 324 14.46 -8.73 19.11
CA GLU A 324 15.71 -8.42 18.39
C GLU A 324 16.84 -8.00 19.34
N LEU A 325 16.52 -7.60 20.57
CA LEU A 325 17.48 -7.18 21.60
C LEU A 325 17.87 -8.32 22.54
N ALA A 326 17.11 -9.43 22.54
CA ALA A 326 17.47 -10.61 23.29
C ALA A 326 18.72 -11.24 22.67
N PRO A 327 19.82 -11.47 23.42
CA PRO A 327 20.94 -12.23 22.90
C PRO A 327 20.41 -13.58 22.46
N SER A 328 20.65 -13.94 21.19
CA SER A 328 20.25 -15.20 20.59
C SER A 328 20.47 -16.32 21.61
N ARG A 329 19.39 -16.88 22.16
CA ARG A 329 19.49 -18.11 22.95
C ARG A 329 19.97 -19.16 21.97
N GLN A 330 21.29 -19.34 21.91
CA GLN A 330 21.89 -20.56 21.40
C GLN A 330 21.20 -21.67 22.19
N THR A 331 20.37 -22.42 21.49
CA THR A 331 19.88 -23.71 21.97
C THR A 331 21.12 -24.53 22.28
N VAL A 332 21.50 -24.54 23.55
CA VAL A 332 22.40 -25.52 24.11
C VAL A 332 21.68 -26.85 23.90
N ASP A 333 22.12 -27.56 22.87
CA ASP A 333 21.77 -28.94 22.63
C ASP A 333 22.14 -29.71 23.90
N ARG A 334 21.14 -30.01 24.72
CA ARG A 334 21.29 -30.98 25.80
C ARG A 334 21.33 -32.34 25.12
N GLY A 335 22.53 -32.72 24.71
CA GLY A 335 22.86 -34.10 24.44
C GLY A 335 22.66 -34.91 25.70
N ASP A 336 21.57 -35.67 25.73
CA ASP A 336 21.38 -36.82 26.62
C ASP A 336 21.02 -38.03 25.73
N ARG A 337 22.03 -38.83 25.40
CA ARG A 337 22.11 -40.28 25.70
C ARG A 337 23.41 -40.89 25.22
#